data_AF-A0A1Y1ZDL8-F1
#
_entry.id   AF-A0A1Y1ZDL8-F1
#
_cell.length_a   1.000
_cell.length_b   1.000
_cell.length_c   1.000
_cell.angle_alpha   90.00
_cell.angle_beta   90.00
_cell.angle_gamma   90.00
#
_symmetry.space_group_name_H-M   'P 1'
#
loop_
_entity.id
_entity.type
_entity.pdbx_description
1 polymer ?
#
loop_
_entity_poly.entity_id
_entity_poly.type
_entity_poly.pdbx_seq_one_letter_code
_entity_poly.pdbx_strand_id
1 'polypeptide(L)'
;MSAQVTTNLPTAEARAFEHQVAGHGGVYSLANGMIAKPCCEMEYAFYEQSASFPEFQNFLPRFYGTLRLATPSEKAMLENTDDAETIIQNPTDVPNPEQVCICIEDVSHGFRKPSILDIKLGTRLYDDDATPEKRARMIAKAEGTTSASLGVRVCGLKVFDRDTKAYTVYPREFGRKLKDDTLFDAICKFFPPTLDRKYRLSIIEGFLEEMNEYLSVVEKSELRMYSASVLFIYEGDPLGESPVEKEKEEEDESDDEGGHSLDFRVIDFAHSRWSVGAGPDEQYLFGLRNTMKLFSDLRDTVATE
;
A
#
# COMPACT_ATOMS: atom_id res chain seq x y z
N MET A 1 4.42 18.89 25.79
CA MET A 1 5.29 19.68 24.90
C MET A 1 5.72 18.73 23.80
N SER A 2 4.97 18.70 22.71
CA SER A 2 5.25 17.82 21.58
C SER A 2 6.30 18.49 20.71
N ALA A 3 7.44 17.84 20.53
CA ALA A 3 8.51 18.33 19.69
C ALA A 3 8.02 18.38 18.22
N GLN A 4 7.90 19.60 17.68
CA GLN A 4 7.78 19.81 16.24
C GLN A 4 9.15 19.52 15.63
N VAL A 5 9.32 18.31 15.11
CA VAL A 5 10.45 18.01 14.24
C VAL A 5 10.13 18.67 12.89
N THR A 6 10.81 19.77 12.60
CA THR A 6 10.83 20.42 11.28
C THR A 6 11.88 19.70 10.45
N THR A 7 11.48 18.69 9.69
CA THR A 7 12.33 18.15 8.63
C THR A 7 12.19 19.05 7.40
N ASN A 8 13.29 19.66 6.97
CA ASN A 8 13.38 20.39 5.71
C ASN A 8 13.08 19.42 4.56
N LEU A 9 11.95 19.61 3.89
CA LEU A 9 11.57 18.89 2.67
C LEU A 9 12.13 19.69 1.47
N PRO A 10 12.89 19.07 0.55
CA PRO A 10 13.33 19.73 -0.68
C PRO A 10 12.13 20.06 -1.58
N THR A 11 12.25 21.13 -2.37
CA THR A 11 11.26 21.59 -3.37
C THR A 11 10.78 20.44 -4.25
N ALA A 12 9.60 19.90 -3.94
CA ALA A 12 9.05 18.77 -4.65
C ALA A 12 8.29 19.27 -5.90
N GLU A 13 8.84 18.98 -7.08
CA GLU A 13 7.99 18.77 -8.25
C GLU A 13 7.07 17.58 -7.93
N ALA A 14 5.85 17.86 -7.47
CA ALA A 14 4.86 16.82 -7.24
C ALA A 14 4.52 16.14 -8.58
N ARG A 15 4.91 14.88 -8.74
CA ARG A 15 4.62 14.07 -9.93
C ARG A 15 3.52 13.08 -9.61
N ALA A 16 2.70 12.75 -10.60
CA ALA A 16 1.69 11.70 -10.43
C ALA A 16 2.37 10.38 -10.06
N PHE A 17 1.87 9.69 -9.04
CA PHE A 17 2.48 8.46 -8.56
C PHE A 17 2.30 7.30 -9.55
N GLU A 18 3.39 6.85 -10.17
CA GLU A 18 3.38 5.87 -11.27
C GLU A 18 3.14 4.42 -10.84
N HIS A 19 3.31 4.14 -9.55
CA HIS A 19 3.19 2.80 -8.97
C HIS A 19 1.83 2.57 -8.28
N GLN A 20 0.89 3.50 -8.41
CA GLN A 20 -0.47 3.30 -7.96
C GLN A 20 -1.20 2.23 -8.79
N VAL A 21 -1.50 1.07 -8.18
CA VAL A 21 -2.22 -0.02 -8.85
C VAL A 21 -3.74 0.00 -8.62
N ALA A 22 -4.19 0.65 -7.55
CA ALA A 22 -5.59 0.74 -7.15
C ALA A 22 -5.87 2.01 -6.32
N GLY A 23 -7.13 2.19 -5.93
CA GLY A 23 -7.58 3.34 -5.14
C GLY A 23 -8.10 4.51 -5.97
N HIS A 24 -8.19 5.68 -5.34
CA HIS A 24 -8.60 6.93 -5.97
C HIS A 24 -7.35 7.69 -6.45
N GLY A 25 -7.46 8.37 -7.60
CA GLY A 25 -6.36 9.18 -8.13
C GLY A 25 -6.05 10.40 -7.27
N GLY A 26 -5.01 11.15 -7.67
CA GLY A 26 -4.53 12.32 -6.93
C GLY A 26 -3.46 11.99 -5.90
N VAL A 27 -2.82 10.83 -5.98
CA VAL A 27 -1.61 10.51 -5.21
C VAL A 27 -0.40 11.07 -5.94
N TYR A 28 0.44 11.81 -5.23
CA TYR A 28 1.62 12.46 -5.78
C TYR A 28 2.88 11.97 -5.11
N SER A 29 3.91 11.66 -5.89
CA SER A 29 5.26 11.44 -5.37
C SER A 29 5.87 12.77 -4.93
N LEU A 30 6.54 12.72 -3.78
CA LEU A 30 7.36 13.79 -3.22
C LEU A 30 8.83 13.35 -3.23
N ALA A 31 9.73 14.24 -2.85
CA ALA A 31 11.15 13.90 -2.70
C ALA A 31 11.35 12.80 -1.63
N ASN A 32 12.50 12.11 -1.70
CA ASN A 32 12.99 11.19 -0.66
C ASN A 32 12.04 10.03 -0.30
N GLY A 33 11.36 9.44 -1.29
CA GLY A 33 10.54 8.24 -1.07
C GLY A 33 9.27 8.50 -0.25
N MET A 34 8.65 9.68 -0.42
CA MET A 34 7.37 10.01 0.20
C MET A 34 6.29 10.20 -0.86
N ILE A 35 5.03 9.99 -0.46
CA ILE A 35 3.85 10.33 -1.26
C ILE A 35 2.90 11.23 -0.47
N ALA A 36 2.28 12.18 -1.18
CA ALA A 36 1.11 12.91 -0.72
C ALA A 36 -0.14 12.16 -1.20
N LYS A 37 -0.93 11.67 -0.24
CA LYS A 37 -2.23 11.01 -0.50
C LYS A 37 -3.36 11.89 0.03
N PRO A 38 -4.27 12.38 -0.84
CA PRO A 38 -5.48 13.01 -0.38
C PRO A 38 -6.32 12.03 0.42
N CYS A 39 -6.73 12.42 1.62
CA CYS A 39 -7.40 11.51 2.55
C CYS A 39 -8.66 12.15 3.15
N CYS A 40 -9.54 11.32 3.69
CA CYS A 40 -10.61 11.80 4.58
C CYS A 40 -10.11 11.90 6.02
N GLU A 41 -10.89 12.60 6.87
CA GLU A 41 -10.60 12.74 8.30
C GLU A 41 -10.44 11.39 9.01
N MET A 42 -11.22 10.39 8.61
CA MET A 42 -11.15 9.04 9.18
C MET A 42 -9.80 8.35 8.93
N GLU A 43 -9.27 8.44 7.71
CA GLU A 43 -7.97 7.83 7.37
C GLU A 43 -6.83 8.55 8.09
N TYR A 44 -6.86 9.88 8.15
CA TYR A 44 -5.91 10.66 8.94
C TYR A 44 -5.95 10.29 10.43
N ALA A 45 -7.13 10.26 11.04
CA ALA A 45 -7.32 9.91 12.44
C ALA A 45 -6.83 8.49 12.74
N PHE A 46 -6.99 7.57 11.79
CA PHE A 46 -6.45 6.21 11.90
C PHE A 46 -4.93 6.21 12.01
N TYR A 47 -4.23 6.94 11.12
CA TYR A 47 -2.77 7.04 11.14
C TYR A 47 -2.26 7.68 12.43
N GLU A 48 -2.88 8.76 12.90
CA GLU A 48 -2.52 9.37 14.20
C GLU A 48 -2.68 8.39 15.37
N GLN A 49 -3.82 7.68 15.42
CA GLN A 49 -4.12 6.74 16.50
C GLN A 49 -3.21 5.50 16.47
N SER A 50 -2.70 5.13 15.29
CA SER A 50 -1.81 3.98 15.13
C SER A 50 -0.54 4.07 15.98
N ALA A 51 -0.11 5.28 16.37
CA ALA A 51 1.00 5.51 17.31
C ALA A 51 0.79 4.86 18.68
N SER A 52 -0.45 4.56 19.06
CA SER A 52 -0.77 3.82 20.29
C SER A 52 -0.68 2.30 20.13
N PHE A 53 -0.42 1.80 18.91
CA PHE A 53 -0.41 0.38 18.54
C PHE A 53 0.88 0.04 17.78
N PRO A 54 2.05 0.09 18.45
CA PRO A 54 3.36 -0.03 17.80
C PRO A 54 3.54 -1.36 17.03
N GLU A 55 2.97 -2.47 17.52
CA GLU A 55 3.02 -3.76 16.83
C GLU A 55 2.33 -3.73 15.45
N PHE A 56 1.29 -2.90 15.29
CA PHE A 56 0.59 -2.74 14.03
C PHE A 56 1.30 -1.75 13.08
N GLN A 57 2.07 -0.79 13.63
CA GLN A 57 2.74 0.25 12.84
C GLN A 57 3.75 -0.31 11.84
N ASN A 58 4.40 -1.44 12.15
CA ASN A 58 5.35 -2.07 11.24
C ASN A 58 4.72 -2.41 9.88
N PHE A 59 3.42 -2.71 9.87
CA PHE A 59 2.67 -3.05 8.67
C PHE A 59 2.06 -1.83 7.96
N LEU A 60 2.28 -0.61 8.45
CA LEU A 60 1.79 0.61 7.83
C LEU A 60 2.90 1.31 7.04
N PRO A 61 2.58 1.94 5.89
CA PRO A 61 3.46 2.97 5.35
C PRO A 61 3.72 4.01 6.43
N ARG A 62 5.00 4.38 6.65
CA ARG A 62 5.37 5.35 7.68
C ARG A 62 4.61 6.66 7.47
N PHE A 63 4.04 7.20 8.54
CA PHE A 63 3.29 8.44 8.54
C PHE A 63 4.18 9.62 8.96
N TYR A 64 4.31 10.62 8.09
CA TYR A 64 5.16 11.80 8.31
C TYR A 64 4.37 13.03 8.73
N GLY A 65 3.05 12.99 8.70
CA GLY A 65 2.17 14.10 9.03
C GLY A 65 1.25 14.50 7.88
N THR A 66 0.72 15.72 7.92
CA THR A 66 -0.21 16.23 6.91
C THR A 66 0.39 17.35 6.08
N LEU A 67 -0.09 17.44 4.85
CA LEU A 67 0.22 18.49 3.89
C LEU A 67 -1.06 19.22 3.51
N ARG A 68 -0.96 20.54 3.38
CA ARG A 68 -2.02 21.39 2.85
C ARG A 68 -1.43 22.43 1.91
N LEU A 69 -2.28 23.00 1.06
CA LEU A 69 -1.87 24.14 0.25
C LEU A 69 -1.53 25.33 1.17
N ALA A 70 -0.40 25.98 0.87
CA ALA A 70 0.00 27.21 1.52
C ALA A 70 -1.02 28.31 1.20
N THR A 71 -1.39 29.10 2.19
CA THR A 71 -2.19 30.32 1.97
C THR A 71 -1.37 31.35 1.18
N PRO A 72 -2.01 32.31 0.47
CA PRO A 72 -1.29 33.38 -0.21
C PRO A 72 -0.35 34.16 0.71
N SER A 73 -0.74 34.36 1.98
CA SER A 73 0.09 35.01 2.99
C SER A 73 1.31 34.17 3.37
N GLU A 74 1.14 32.86 3.59
CA GLU A 74 2.27 31.95 3.89
C GLU A 74 3.24 31.86 2.70
N LYS A 75 2.72 31.81 1.48
CA LYS A 75 3.54 31.84 0.26
C LYS A 75 4.36 33.12 0.18
N ALA A 76 3.75 34.27 0.45
CA ALA A 76 4.44 35.56 0.47
C ALA A 76 5.48 35.67 1.61
N MET A 77 5.30 34.98 2.73
CA MET A 77 6.31 34.92 3.80
C MET A 77 7.50 34.04 3.43
N LEU A 78 7.26 32.95 2.69
CA LEU A 78 8.28 32.02 2.23
C LEU A 78 9.09 32.54 1.02
N GLU A 79 8.50 33.36 0.16
CA GLU A 79 9.20 34.05 -0.94
C GLU A 79 10.24 35.08 -0.43
N ASN A 80 10.22 35.43 0.86
CA ASN A 80 11.16 36.35 1.50
C ASN A 80 12.22 35.65 2.36
N THR A 81 12.27 34.32 2.34
CA THR A 81 13.28 33.50 3.04
C THR A 81 14.06 32.69 2.01
N ASP A 82 15.39 32.64 2.15
CA ASP A 82 16.26 31.80 1.29
C ASP A 82 15.96 30.29 1.42
N ASP A 83 15.11 29.90 2.39
CA ASP A 83 14.69 28.53 2.70
C ASP A 83 13.33 28.13 2.08
N ALA A 84 13.04 28.59 0.84
CA ALA A 84 11.77 28.35 0.13
C ALA A 84 11.59 26.90 -0.38
N GLU A 85 12.10 25.90 0.34
CA GLU A 85 12.16 24.50 -0.12
C GLU A 85 10.88 23.69 0.17
N THR A 86 10.01 24.13 1.07
CA THR A 86 8.84 23.34 1.54
C THR A 86 7.57 23.51 0.72
N ILE A 87 7.61 24.17 -0.44
CA ILE A 87 6.41 24.49 -1.22
C ILE A 87 6.22 23.50 -2.36
N ILE A 88 5.04 22.87 -2.43
CA ILE A 88 4.54 22.27 -3.67
C ILE A 88 4.28 23.42 -4.65
N GLN A 89 5.30 23.76 -5.45
CA GLN A 89 5.23 24.84 -6.41
C GLN A 89 4.42 24.36 -7.62
N ASN A 90 3.12 24.67 -7.60
CA ASN A 90 2.12 24.43 -8.64
C ASN A 90 1.58 22.99 -8.77
N PRO A 91 0.51 22.67 -8.02
CA PRO A 91 -0.39 21.63 -8.45
C PRO A 91 -1.49 22.27 -9.30
N THR A 92 -1.32 22.32 -10.62
CA THR A 92 -2.47 22.58 -11.51
C THR A 92 -3.56 21.49 -11.39
N ASP A 93 -3.25 20.38 -10.69
CA ASP A 93 -4.09 19.18 -10.60
C ASP A 93 -4.53 18.79 -9.17
N VAL A 94 -4.24 19.56 -8.12
CA VAL A 94 -4.82 19.28 -6.78
C VAL A 94 -6.21 19.94 -6.72
N PRO A 95 -7.31 19.17 -6.81
CA PRO A 95 -8.64 19.73 -6.91
C PRO A 95 -9.20 19.91 -5.50
N ASN A 96 -8.88 21.05 -4.87
CA ASN A 96 -9.59 21.73 -3.77
C ASN A 96 -8.56 22.33 -2.76
N PRO A 97 -8.54 23.67 -2.57
CA PRO A 97 -7.70 24.34 -1.56
C PRO A 97 -7.90 23.87 -0.12
N GLU A 98 -9.06 23.27 0.18
CA GLU A 98 -9.40 22.73 1.50
C GLU A 98 -8.96 21.26 1.69
N GLN A 99 -8.41 20.62 0.65
CA GLN A 99 -8.05 19.20 0.70
C GLN A 99 -6.74 18.98 1.45
N VAL A 100 -6.85 18.40 2.64
CA VAL A 100 -5.72 17.89 3.43
C VAL A 100 -5.23 16.58 2.80
N CYS A 101 -3.91 16.47 2.64
CA CYS A 101 -3.26 15.22 2.28
C CYS A 101 -2.49 14.68 3.49
N ILE A 102 -2.39 13.35 3.61
CA ILE A 102 -1.36 12.73 4.45
C ILE A 102 -0.07 12.59 3.65
N CYS A 103 1.05 12.81 4.32
CA CYS A 103 2.38 12.47 3.84
C CYS A 103 2.76 11.11 4.41
N ILE A 104 2.94 10.12 3.54
CA ILE A 104 3.29 8.75 3.93
C ILE A 104 4.44 8.21 3.07
N GLU A 105 5.05 7.12 3.51
CA GLU A 105 6.11 6.41 2.81
C GLU A 105 5.66 5.93 1.43
N ASP A 106 6.50 6.13 0.42
CA ASP A 106 6.43 5.41 -0.83
C ASP A 106 7.05 4.02 -0.64
N VAL A 107 6.20 3.05 -0.35
CA VAL A 107 6.62 1.65 -0.11
C VAL A 107 7.15 0.95 -1.38
N SER A 108 7.06 1.60 -2.54
CA SER A 108 7.70 1.14 -3.78
C SER A 108 9.08 1.79 -4.02
N HIS A 109 9.45 2.78 -3.21
CA HIS A 109 10.76 3.40 -3.27
C HIS A 109 11.86 2.37 -2.95
N GLY A 110 12.97 2.43 -3.67
CA GLY A 110 14.06 1.45 -3.55
C GLY A 110 13.90 0.21 -4.44
N PHE A 111 12.68 -0.13 -4.87
CA PHE A 111 12.48 -1.16 -5.89
C PHE A 111 12.76 -0.59 -7.29
N ARG A 112 13.55 -1.30 -8.09
CA ARG A 112 13.85 -0.90 -9.47
C ARG A 112 12.72 -1.27 -10.41
N LYS A 113 12.20 -2.49 -10.29
CA LYS A 113 11.07 -3.00 -11.09
C LYS A 113 10.00 -3.59 -10.17
N PRO A 114 9.33 -2.77 -9.34
CA PRO A 114 8.35 -3.28 -8.40
C PRO A 114 7.19 -3.97 -9.12
N SER A 115 6.96 -5.22 -8.79
CA SER A 115 5.71 -5.93 -9.05
C SER A 115 4.82 -5.75 -7.82
N ILE A 116 3.58 -5.31 -8.03
CA ILE A 116 2.67 -4.85 -6.97
C ILE A 116 1.31 -5.56 -7.08
N LEU A 117 0.79 -6.05 -5.96
CA LEU A 117 -0.54 -6.65 -5.83
C LEU A 117 -1.30 -6.01 -4.66
N ASP A 118 -2.48 -5.47 -4.93
CA ASP A 118 -3.42 -4.96 -3.94
C ASP A 118 -4.57 -5.96 -3.77
N ILE A 119 -4.71 -6.50 -2.57
CA ILE A 119 -5.83 -7.36 -2.18
C ILE A 119 -6.66 -6.68 -1.10
N LYS A 120 -7.94 -6.48 -1.41
CA LYS A 120 -8.95 -6.06 -0.44
C LYS A 120 -9.41 -7.25 0.39
N LEU A 121 -9.47 -7.06 1.71
CA LEU A 121 -9.88 -8.08 2.66
C LEU A 121 -11.27 -7.78 3.26
N GLY A 122 -11.95 -8.84 3.68
CA GLY A 122 -13.24 -8.79 4.37
C GLY A 122 -14.44 -9.15 3.49
N THR A 123 -15.41 -9.83 4.10
CA THR A 123 -16.71 -10.15 3.49
C THR A 123 -17.70 -8.98 3.55
N ARG A 124 -17.50 -8.06 4.51
CA ARG A 124 -18.27 -6.84 4.67
C ARG A 124 -17.49 -5.62 4.16
N LEU A 125 -18.09 -4.90 3.21
CA LEU A 125 -17.46 -3.75 2.53
C LEU A 125 -17.99 -2.38 2.98
N TYR A 126 -18.79 -2.31 4.03
CA TYR A 126 -19.40 -1.08 4.55
C TYR A 126 -19.11 -0.91 6.04
N ASP A 127 -18.89 0.33 6.46
CA ASP A 127 -18.76 0.75 7.85
C ASP A 127 -20.10 0.76 8.59
N ASP A 128 -20.08 0.96 9.89
CA ASP A 128 -21.31 1.04 10.70
C ASP A 128 -22.12 2.31 10.43
N ASP A 129 -21.45 3.37 9.98
CA ASP A 129 -22.06 4.68 9.66
C ASP A 129 -22.59 4.74 8.21
N ALA A 130 -22.56 3.64 7.46
CA ALA A 130 -23.06 3.59 6.11
C ALA A 130 -24.57 3.83 6.05
N THR A 131 -25.00 4.78 5.20
CA THR A 131 -26.43 4.95 4.89
C THR A 131 -27.05 3.66 4.35
N PRO A 132 -28.37 3.45 4.48
CA PRO A 132 -29.03 2.26 3.93
C PRO A 132 -28.71 2.01 2.45
N GLU A 133 -28.63 3.07 1.65
CA GLU A 133 -28.30 3.00 0.23
C GLU A 133 -26.83 2.61 0.01
N LYS A 134 -25.88 3.23 0.75
CA LYS A 134 -24.46 2.87 0.69
C LYS A 134 -24.27 1.41 1.10
N ARG A 135 -24.94 0.96 2.16
CA ARG A 135 -24.92 -0.41 2.67
C ARG A 135 -25.43 -1.40 1.62
N ALA A 136 -26.63 -1.18 1.06
CA ALA A 136 -27.20 -2.05 0.03
C ALA A 136 -26.28 -2.16 -1.19
N ARG A 137 -25.70 -1.04 -1.64
CA ARG A 137 -24.72 -1.02 -2.75
C ARG A 137 -23.45 -1.82 -2.42
N MET A 138 -22.94 -1.73 -1.19
CA MET A 138 -21.74 -2.47 -0.77
C MET A 138 -22.00 -3.97 -0.59
N ILE A 139 -23.19 -4.35 -0.12
CA ILE A 139 -23.63 -5.76 -0.08
C ILE A 139 -23.67 -6.34 -1.50
N ALA A 140 -24.38 -5.68 -2.42
CA ALA A 140 -24.44 -6.12 -3.81
C ALA A 140 -23.04 -6.19 -4.47
N LYS A 141 -22.13 -5.27 -4.12
CA LYS A 141 -20.74 -5.32 -4.57
C LYS A 141 -20.00 -6.55 -4.00
N ALA A 142 -20.19 -6.86 -2.71
CA ALA A 142 -19.57 -8.03 -2.11
C ALA A 142 -20.07 -9.31 -2.80
N GLU A 143 -21.38 -9.46 -2.95
CA GLU A 143 -22.04 -10.61 -3.60
C GLU A 143 -21.64 -10.77 -5.07
N GLY A 144 -21.36 -9.67 -5.77
CA GLY A 144 -20.91 -9.69 -7.16
C GLY A 144 -19.45 -10.11 -7.36
N THR A 145 -18.69 -10.32 -6.29
CA THR A 145 -17.23 -10.58 -6.32
C THR A 145 -16.85 -11.70 -5.36
N THR A 146 -15.57 -12.10 -5.37
CA THR A 146 -15.00 -13.07 -4.43
C THR A 146 -14.94 -12.56 -2.98
N SER A 147 -15.27 -11.28 -2.72
CA SER A 147 -15.34 -10.75 -1.35
C SER A 147 -16.38 -11.48 -0.52
N ALA A 148 -17.58 -11.78 -1.03
CA ALA A 148 -18.62 -12.42 -0.22
C ALA A 148 -18.28 -13.88 0.15
N SER A 149 -17.73 -14.65 -0.78
CA SER A 149 -17.42 -16.07 -0.61
C SER A 149 -16.09 -16.32 0.11
N LEU A 150 -15.06 -15.55 -0.24
CA LEU A 150 -13.68 -15.79 0.20
C LEU A 150 -13.13 -14.68 1.10
N GLY A 151 -13.80 -13.53 1.21
CA GLY A 151 -13.25 -12.37 1.92
C GLY A 151 -12.02 -11.77 1.23
N VAL A 152 -11.77 -12.11 -0.03
CA VAL A 152 -10.58 -11.71 -0.80
C VAL A 152 -11.02 -11.10 -2.11
N ARG A 153 -10.45 -9.96 -2.50
CA ARG A 153 -10.63 -9.41 -3.86
C ARG A 153 -9.38 -8.67 -4.33
N VAL A 154 -8.83 -9.11 -5.47
CA VAL A 154 -7.77 -8.39 -6.18
C VAL A 154 -8.31 -7.03 -6.63
N CYS A 155 -7.69 -5.93 -6.20
CA CYS A 155 -8.07 -4.57 -6.59
C CYS A 155 -7.14 -3.98 -7.64
N GLY A 156 -5.90 -4.45 -7.72
CA GLY A 156 -4.93 -4.04 -8.72
C GLY A 156 -3.77 -5.01 -8.72
N LEU A 157 -3.20 -5.25 -9.90
CA LEU A 157 -2.04 -6.12 -10.06
C LEU A 157 -1.17 -5.54 -11.19
N LYS A 158 0.09 -5.27 -10.89
CA LYS A 158 1.10 -4.78 -11.84
C LYS A 158 2.31 -5.68 -11.72
N VAL A 159 2.68 -6.37 -12.80
CA VAL A 159 3.76 -7.36 -12.76
C VAL A 159 4.79 -7.00 -13.81
N PHE A 160 6.05 -6.87 -13.41
CA PHE A 160 7.16 -6.75 -14.34
C PHE A 160 7.55 -8.14 -14.85
N ASP A 161 7.66 -8.29 -16.17
CA ASP A 161 8.15 -9.50 -16.80
C ASP A 161 9.57 -9.27 -17.32
N ARG A 162 10.50 -10.13 -16.89
CA ARG A 162 11.93 -9.96 -17.16
C ARG A 162 12.32 -10.24 -18.61
N ASP A 163 11.61 -11.15 -19.26
CA ASP A 163 11.92 -11.58 -20.62
C ASP A 163 11.48 -10.52 -21.62
N THR A 164 10.29 -9.96 -21.42
CA THR A 164 9.73 -8.89 -22.25
C THR A 164 10.17 -7.49 -21.83
N LYS A 165 10.76 -7.34 -20.64
CA LYS A 165 11.15 -6.07 -20.02
C LYS A 165 9.98 -5.06 -19.94
N ALA A 166 8.77 -5.58 -19.75
CA ALA A 166 7.54 -4.80 -19.76
C ALA A 166 6.65 -5.10 -18.57
N TYR A 167 5.75 -4.16 -18.26
CA TYR A 167 4.72 -4.34 -17.24
C TYR A 167 3.44 -4.91 -17.86
N THR A 168 2.85 -5.91 -17.20
CA THR A 168 1.45 -6.26 -17.38
C THR A 168 0.63 -5.66 -16.24
N VAL A 169 -0.39 -4.88 -16.57
CA VAL A 169 -1.27 -4.22 -15.59
C VAL A 169 -2.68 -4.78 -15.70
N TYR A 170 -3.20 -5.28 -14.59
CA TYR A 170 -4.56 -5.76 -14.42
C TYR A 170 -5.32 -4.77 -13.53
N PRO A 171 -6.24 -3.98 -14.10
CA PRO A 171 -6.95 -2.96 -13.34
C PRO A 171 -8.03 -3.59 -12.44
N ARG A 172 -8.65 -2.80 -11.56
CA ARG A 172 -9.73 -3.24 -10.65
C ARG A 172 -10.88 -3.98 -11.34
N GLU A 173 -11.16 -3.69 -12.61
CA GLU A 173 -12.18 -4.38 -13.40
C GLU A 173 -11.84 -5.85 -13.67
N PHE A 174 -10.54 -6.19 -13.75
CA PHE A 174 -10.09 -7.58 -13.81
C PHE A 174 -10.49 -8.32 -12.53
N GLY A 175 -10.13 -7.79 -11.36
CA GLY A 175 -10.45 -8.43 -10.09
C GLY A 175 -11.94 -8.54 -9.79
N ARG A 176 -12.77 -7.61 -10.26
CA ARG A 176 -14.24 -7.69 -10.16
C ARG A 176 -14.85 -8.81 -10.98
N LYS A 177 -14.17 -9.28 -12.04
CA LYS A 177 -14.65 -10.37 -12.90
C LYS A 177 -14.24 -11.75 -12.39
N LEU A 178 -13.26 -11.81 -11.48
CA LEU A 178 -12.82 -13.07 -10.89
C LEU A 178 -13.97 -13.76 -10.14
N LYS A 179 -13.89 -15.09 -10.16
CA LYS A 179 -14.70 -16.06 -9.45
C LYS A 179 -13.80 -16.92 -8.59
N ASP A 180 -14.39 -17.65 -7.64
CA ASP A 180 -13.66 -18.45 -6.65
C ASP A 180 -12.66 -19.42 -7.30
N ASP A 181 -13.03 -20.04 -8.42
CA ASP A 181 -12.21 -20.97 -9.21
C ASP A 181 -11.08 -20.29 -10.01
N THR A 182 -11.28 -19.05 -10.43
CA THR A 182 -10.27 -18.27 -11.19
C THR A 182 -9.36 -17.39 -10.32
N LEU A 183 -9.65 -17.24 -9.03
CA LEU A 183 -8.89 -16.37 -8.14
C LEU A 183 -7.45 -16.87 -7.98
N PHE A 184 -7.25 -18.17 -7.87
CA PHE A 184 -5.92 -18.77 -7.77
C PHE A 184 -5.05 -18.42 -8.99
N ASP A 185 -5.60 -18.53 -10.20
CA ASP A 185 -4.91 -18.14 -11.44
C ASP A 185 -4.52 -16.65 -11.48
N ALA A 186 -5.24 -15.78 -10.75
CA ALA A 186 -4.87 -14.39 -10.60
C ALA A 186 -3.66 -14.21 -9.67
N ILE A 187 -3.58 -15.01 -8.60
CA ILE A 187 -2.40 -15.02 -7.70
C ILE A 187 -1.18 -15.60 -8.44
N CYS A 188 -1.34 -16.66 -9.24
CA CYS A 188 -0.26 -17.20 -10.07
C CYS A 188 0.35 -16.15 -11.01
N LYS A 189 -0.47 -15.22 -11.54
CA LYS A 189 0.02 -14.14 -12.43
C LYS A 189 0.94 -13.16 -11.70
N PHE A 190 0.80 -13.01 -10.39
CA PHE A 190 1.68 -12.15 -9.60
C PHE A 190 3.10 -12.72 -9.49
N PHE A 191 3.27 -14.04 -9.58
CA PHE A 191 4.56 -14.73 -9.51
C PHE A 191 4.87 -15.47 -10.81
N PRO A 192 5.18 -14.75 -11.91
CA PRO A 192 5.27 -15.34 -13.23
C PRO A 192 6.40 -16.38 -13.33
N PRO A 193 6.24 -17.44 -14.14
CA PRO A 193 7.26 -18.47 -14.32
C PRO A 193 8.54 -17.98 -15.00
N THR A 194 8.54 -16.74 -15.53
CA THR A 194 9.73 -16.05 -16.05
C THR A 194 10.70 -15.60 -14.95
N LEU A 195 10.28 -15.64 -13.69
CA LEU A 195 11.17 -15.50 -12.54
C LEU A 195 11.86 -16.84 -12.24
N ASP A 196 13.11 -16.77 -11.78
CA ASP A 196 13.82 -17.96 -11.29
C ASP A 196 13.01 -18.66 -10.19
N ARG A 197 12.92 -20.00 -10.28
CA ARG A 197 12.09 -20.82 -9.38
C ARG A 197 12.51 -20.68 -7.92
N LYS A 198 13.80 -20.62 -7.61
CA LYS A 198 14.29 -20.44 -6.23
C LYS A 198 13.91 -19.06 -5.71
N TYR A 199 14.05 -18.03 -6.54
CA TYR A 199 13.61 -16.69 -6.17
C TYR A 199 12.09 -16.61 -5.97
N ARG A 200 11.28 -17.21 -6.86
CA ARG A 200 9.82 -17.30 -6.70
C ARG A 200 9.42 -17.93 -5.37
N LEU A 201 10.02 -19.06 -5.02
CA LEU A 201 9.78 -19.71 -3.73
C LEU A 201 10.15 -18.79 -2.56
N SER A 202 11.32 -18.15 -2.62
CA SER A 202 11.79 -17.24 -1.57
C SER A 202 10.84 -16.06 -1.33
N ILE A 203 10.30 -15.43 -2.37
CA ILE A 203 9.37 -14.30 -2.21
C ILE A 203 7.98 -14.76 -1.74
N ILE A 204 7.50 -15.92 -2.19
CA ILE A 204 6.23 -16.48 -1.72
C ILE A 204 6.34 -16.84 -0.22
N GLU A 205 7.43 -17.48 0.18
CA GLU A 205 7.72 -17.82 1.58
C GLU A 205 7.86 -16.57 2.44
N GLY A 206 8.60 -15.56 1.98
CA GLY A 206 8.72 -14.29 2.71
C GLY A 206 7.37 -13.59 2.91
N PHE A 207 6.49 -13.54 1.89
CA PHE A 207 5.14 -13.00 2.09
C PHE A 207 4.27 -13.83 3.04
N LEU A 208 4.45 -15.15 3.07
CA LEU A 208 3.76 -16.00 4.05
C LEU A 208 4.26 -15.68 5.47
N GLU A 209 5.56 -15.45 5.66
CA GLU A 209 6.13 -15.01 6.94
C GLU A 209 5.55 -13.66 7.39
N GLU A 210 5.59 -12.64 6.53
CA GLU A 210 4.99 -11.33 6.78
C GLU A 210 3.50 -11.42 7.16
N MET A 211 2.72 -12.21 6.40
CA MET A 211 1.30 -12.41 6.70
C MET A 211 1.07 -13.16 8.02
N ASN A 212 1.95 -14.09 8.40
CA ASN A 212 1.85 -14.79 9.69
C ASN A 212 2.13 -13.85 10.86
N GLU A 213 3.16 -13.01 10.76
CA GLU A 213 3.46 -11.99 11.76
C GLU A 213 2.30 -11.01 11.88
N TYR A 214 1.81 -10.50 10.75
CA TYR A 214 0.66 -9.62 10.70
C TYR A 214 -0.58 -10.24 11.33
N LEU A 215 -0.90 -11.49 10.97
CA LEU A 215 -2.02 -12.25 11.54
C LEU A 215 -1.93 -12.30 13.06
N SER A 216 -0.74 -12.57 13.61
CA SER A 216 -0.52 -12.67 15.05
C SER A 216 -0.78 -11.37 15.83
N VAL A 217 -0.65 -10.22 15.15
CA VAL A 217 -0.95 -8.89 15.68
C VAL A 217 -2.44 -8.60 15.54
N VAL A 218 -3.03 -8.80 14.36
CA VAL A 218 -4.43 -8.43 14.12
C VAL A 218 -5.44 -9.32 14.82
N GLU A 219 -5.11 -10.58 15.10
CA GLU A 219 -5.96 -11.48 15.89
C GLU A 219 -6.14 -11.02 17.35
N LYS A 220 -5.20 -10.21 17.85
CA LYS A 220 -5.24 -9.63 19.20
C LYS A 220 -5.67 -8.16 19.17
N SER A 221 -5.79 -7.58 17.99
CA SER A 221 -6.12 -6.17 17.82
C SER A 221 -7.63 -5.98 17.80
N GLU A 222 -8.11 -5.02 18.59
CA GLU A 222 -9.50 -4.61 18.57
C GLU A 222 -9.71 -3.53 17.51
N LEU A 223 -9.64 -3.95 16.26
CA LEU A 223 -9.69 -3.11 15.07
C LEU A 223 -10.87 -3.52 14.20
N ARG A 224 -11.50 -2.59 13.50
CA ARG A 224 -12.42 -2.89 12.38
C ARG A 224 -11.89 -2.23 11.12
N MET A 225 -11.76 -3.01 10.06
CA MET A 225 -11.24 -2.55 8.78
C MET A 225 -12.21 -2.92 7.67
N TYR A 226 -12.98 -1.95 7.21
CA TYR A 226 -13.91 -2.16 6.11
C TYR A 226 -13.26 -1.66 4.82
N SER A 227 -13.14 -2.54 3.82
CA SER A 227 -12.51 -2.17 2.55
C SER A 227 -11.05 -1.69 2.66
N ALA A 228 -10.30 -2.10 3.69
CA ALA A 228 -8.85 -1.97 3.71
C ALA A 228 -8.20 -3.04 2.81
N SER A 229 -6.96 -2.80 2.42
CA SER A 229 -6.19 -3.72 1.58
C SER A 229 -4.87 -4.10 2.23
N VAL A 230 -4.39 -5.30 1.90
CA VAL A 230 -2.98 -5.66 2.01
C VAL A 230 -2.32 -5.48 0.65
N LEU A 231 -1.13 -4.90 0.65
CA LEU A 231 -0.33 -4.55 -0.51
C LEU A 231 0.96 -5.37 -0.46
N PHE A 232 1.23 -6.10 -1.54
CA PHE A 232 2.42 -6.91 -1.72
C PHE A 232 3.29 -6.28 -2.79
N ILE A 233 4.59 -6.14 -2.53
CA ILE A 233 5.56 -5.58 -3.46
C ILE A 233 6.79 -6.50 -3.49
N TYR A 234 7.32 -6.81 -4.68
CA TYR A 234 8.61 -7.49 -4.79
C TYR A 234 9.42 -6.97 -5.99
N GLU A 235 10.74 -7.18 -5.97
CA GLU A 235 11.63 -6.80 -7.08
C GLU A 235 11.44 -7.73 -8.28
N GLY A 236 10.89 -7.19 -9.37
CA GLY A 236 10.60 -7.93 -10.59
C GLY A 236 11.83 -8.31 -11.41
N ASP A 237 12.98 -7.66 -11.23
CA ASP A 237 14.24 -7.98 -11.92
C ASP A 237 15.41 -8.08 -10.93
N PRO A 238 15.49 -9.11 -10.07
CA PRO A 238 16.51 -9.21 -9.02
C PRO A 238 17.95 -9.31 -9.56
N LEU A 239 18.13 -9.64 -10.84
CA LEU A 239 19.42 -9.78 -11.51
C LEU A 239 19.76 -8.60 -12.42
N GLY A 240 18.89 -7.59 -12.52
CA GLY A 240 19.18 -6.41 -13.34
C GLY A 240 20.42 -5.68 -12.82
N GLU A 241 21.22 -5.11 -13.73
CA GLU A 241 22.29 -4.19 -13.35
C GLU A 241 21.68 -2.89 -12.80
N SER A 242 22.24 -2.36 -11.72
CA SER A 242 21.82 -1.06 -11.18
C SER A 242 22.18 0.04 -12.21
N PRO A 243 21.27 0.97 -12.53
CA PRO A 243 21.64 2.16 -13.31
C PRO A 243 22.53 3.14 -12.54
N VAL A 244 22.81 2.88 -11.25
CA VAL A 244 23.73 3.70 -10.45
C VAL A 244 25.15 3.40 -10.90
N GLU A 245 25.65 4.21 -11.83
CA GLU A 245 27.08 4.48 -11.94
C GLU A 245 27.60 4.79 -10.53
N LYS A 246 28.70 4.14 -10.17
CA LYS A 246 29.38 4.28 -8.88
C LYS A 246 29.85 5.72 -8.67
N GLU A 247 28.97 6.61 -8.23
CA GLU A 247 29.40 7.74 -7.42
C GLU A 247 29.67 7.18 -6.03
N LYS A 248 30.95 6.92 -5.77
CA LYS A 248 31.45 6.64 -4.42
C LYS A 248 31.27 7.91 -3.61
N GLU A 249 30.15 8.03 -2.92
CA GLU A 249 30.10 8.83 -1.70
C GLU A 249 30.48 7.91 -0.54
N GLU A 250 31.56 8.27 0.15
CA GLU A 250 31.96 7.67 1.41
C GLU A 250 30.97 8.11 2.50
N GLU A 251 30.71 7.23 3.48
CA GLU A 251 29.98 7.46 4.75
C GLU A 251 28.47 7.14 4.77
N ASP A 252 28.11 5.87 5.01
CA ASP A 252 27.77 5.37 6.34
C ASP A 252 27.61 3.83 6.29
N GLU A 253 28.39 3.10 7.10
CA GLU A 253 28.23 1.64 7.29
C GLU A 253 26.95 1.36 8.12
N SER A 254 25.78 1.54 7.51
CA SER A 254 24.58 0.83 7.93
C SER A 254 24.44 -0.40 7.03
N ASP A 255 24.50 -1.59 7.64
CA ASP A 255 24.38 -2.93 7.04
C ASP A 255 23.05 -3.17 6.29
N ASP A 256 22.75 -2.41 5.24
CA ASP A 256 21.64 -2.68 4.31
C ASP A 256 22.17 -2.88 2.88
N GLU A 257 23.21 -3.72 2.73
CA GLU A 257 23.67 -4.26 1.44
C GLU A 257 22.71 -5.36 0.90
N GLY A 258 21.40 -5.13 1.02
CA GLY A 258 20.38 -6.08 0.60
C GLY A 258 19.10 -5.36 0.21
N GLY A 259 19.12 -4.62 -0.90
CA GLY A 259 17.93 -3.95 -1.42
C GLY A 259 16.68 -4.83 -1.30
N HIS A 260 15.62 -4.30 -0.70
CA HIS A 260 14.45 -5.08 -0.29
C HIS A 260 13.94 -5.94 -1.44
N SER A 261 13.98 -7.26 -1.27
CA SER A 261 13.46 -8.18 -2.28
C SER A 261 11.94 -8.20 -2.31
N LEU A 262 11.30 -7.80 -1.20
CA LEU A 262 9.85 -7.70 -1.02
C LEU A 262 9.47 -6.69 0.09
N ASP A 263 8.22 -6.22 0.08
CA ASP A 263 7.58 -5.44 1.15
C ASP A 263 6.07 -5.82 1.24
N PHE A 264 5.52 -5.86 2.45
CA PHE A 264 4.12 -6.17 2.76
C PHE A 264 3.53 -5.10 3.68
N ARG A 265 2.46 -4.44 3.22
CA ARG A 265 1.84 -3.32 3.96
C ARG A 265 0.32 -3.40 3.95
N VAL A 266 -0.31 -2.78 4.95
CA VAL A 266 -1.74 -2.56 5.02
C VAL A 266 -2.02 -1.10 4.64
N ILE A 267 -3.04 -0.90 3.81
CA ILE A 267 -3.38 0.41 3.26
C ILE A 267 -4.91 0.63 3.23
N ASP A 268 -5.31 1.86 2.92
CA ASP A 268 -6.71 2.31 2.74
C ASP A 268 -7.57 2.26 4.02
N PHE A 269 -7.36 3.24 4.91
CA PHE A 269 -8.01 3.28 6.24
C PHE A 269 -9.23 4.19 6.34
N ALA A 270 -9.77 4.66 5.20
CA ALA A 270 -10.90 5.59 5.14
C ALA A 270 -12.19 5.07 5.82
N HIS A 271 -12.31 3.76 6.01
CA HIS A 271 -13.42 3.10 6.71
C HIS A 271 -12.91 2.15 7.79
N SER A 272 -11.77 2.48 8.41
CA SER A 272 -11.15 1.69 9.47
C SER A 272 -11.19 2.46 10.78
N ARG A 273 -11.29 1.74 11.90
CA ARG A 273 -11.31 2.35 13.23
C ARG A 273 -10.86 1.37 14.31
N TRP A 274 -10.25 1.91 15.35
CA TRP A 274 -10.00 1.19 16.60
C TRP A 274 -11.32 1.02 17.36
N SER A 275 -11.64 -0.21 17.75
CA SER A 275 -12.93 -0.61 18.31
C SER A 275 -12.73 -1.39 19.62
N VAL A 276 -12.23 -0.69 20.63
CA VAL A 276 -11.91 -1.26 21.95
C VAL A 276 -13.13 -1.97 22.56
N GLY A 277 -12.93 -3.19 23.05
CA GLY A 277 -13.95 -4.07 23.60
C GLY A 277 -14.75 -4.90 22.59
N ALA A 278 -14.52 -4.74 21.28
CA ALA A 278 -15.27 -5.46 20.25
C ALA A 278 -14.65 -6.82 19.87
N GLY A 279 -13.46 -7.15 20.38
CA GLY A 279 -12.68 -8.30 19.90
C GLY A 279 -12.18 -8.13 18.46
N PRO A 280 -11.61 -9.17 17.82
CA PRO A 280 -11.02 -9.07 16.49
C PRO A 280 -12.05 -8.97 15.35
N ASP A 281 -11.61 -8.49 14.19
CA ASP A 281 -12.43 -8.43 12.97
C ASP A 281 -12.43 -9.78 12.24
N GLU A 282 -13.32 -10.68 12.63
CA GLU A 282 -13.39 -12.03 12.05
C GLU A 282 -13.62 -12.06 10.54
N GLN A 283 -14.29 -11.04 9.98
CA GLN A 283 -14.52 -10.98 8.54
C GLN A 283 -13.24 -10.62 7.79
N TYR A 284 -12.46 -9.68 8.33
CA TYR A 284 -11.14 -9.34 7.80
C TYR A 284 -10.17 -10.52 7.94
N LEU A 285 -10.13 -11.15 9.12
CA LEU A 285 -9.28 -12.31 9.40
C LEU A 285 -9.60 -13.50 8.48
N PHE A 286 -10.88 -13.74 8.18
CA PHE A 286 -11.29 -14.76 7.20
C PHE A 286 -10.65 -14.51 5.82
N GLY A 287 -10.66 -13.25 5.35
CA GLY A 287 -10.01 -12.86 4.10
C GLY A 287 -8.49 -13.04 4.14
N LEU A 288 -7.84 -12.62 5.24
CA LEU A 288 -6.39 -12.76 5.42
C LEU A 288 -5.96 -14.23 5.37
N ARG A 289 -6.64 -15.10 6.15
CA ARG A 289 -6.36 -16.54 6.18
C ARG A 289 -6.57 -17.21 4.81
N ASN A 290 -7.59 -16.80 4.06
CA ASN A 290 -7.78 -17.30 2.68
C ASN A 290 -6.69 -16.80 1.72
N THR A 291 -6.20 -15.58 1.90
CA THR A 291 -5.07 -15.05 1.12
C THR A 291 -3.79 -15.85 1.40
N MET A 292 -3.50 -16.14 2.68
CA MET A 292 -2.39 -17.01 3.09
C MET A 292 -2.52 -18.41 2.49
N LYS A 293 -3.73 -18.97 2.48
CA LYS A 293 -3.99 -20.27 1.84
C LYS A 293 -3.66 -20.24 0.35
N LEU A 294 -4.10 -19.22 -0.40
CA LEU A 294 -3.78 -19.08 -1.82
C LEU A 294 -2.27 -19.02 -2.07
N PHE A 295 -1.52 -18.32 -1.21
CA PHE A 295 -0.06 -18.24 -1.31
C PHE A 295 0.62 -19.56 -0.94
N SER A 296 0.11 -20.29 0.06
CA SER A 296 0.61 -21.62 0.43
C SER A 296 0.37 -22.64 -0.70
N ASP A 297 -0.83 -22.66 -1.27
CA ASP A 297 -1.18 -23.54 -2.39
C ASP A 297 -0.29 -23.23 -3.62
N LEU A 298 0.03 -21.94 -3.83
CA LEU A 298 0.97 -21.52 -4.88
C LEU A 298 2.40 -21.96 -4.59
N ARG A 299 2.91 -21.77 -3.36
CA ARG A 299 4.24 -22.25 -2.96
C ARG A 299 4.39 -23.74 -3.26
N ASP A 300 3.39 -24.53 -2.87
CA ASP A 300 3.41 -25.98 -3.06
C ASP A 300 3.38 -26.35 -4.55
N THR A 301 2.63 -25.60 -5.37
CA THR A 301 2.63 -25.74 -6.82
C THR A 301 4.03 -25.48 -7.40
N VAL A 302 4.64 -24.33 -7.08
CA VAL A 302 5.98 -23.94 -7.55
C VAL A 302 7.07 -24.91 -7.07
N ALA A 303 6.90 -25.48 -5.88
CA ALA A 303 7.82 -26.48 -5.32
C ALA A 303 7.82 -27.81 -6.10
N THR A 304 6.82 -28.04 -6.96
CA THR A 304 6.71 -29.24 -7.80
C THR A 304 6.97 -29.00 -9.30
N GLU A 305 7.16 -27.75 -9.71
CA GLU A 305 7.62 -27.36 -11.05
C GLU A 305 9.06 -27.82 -11.33
#